data_AF-A0A7H1BJU1-F1
#
_entry.id   AF-A0A7H1BJU1-F1
#
_cell.length_a   1.000
_cell.length_b   1.000
_cell.length_c   1.000
_cell.angle_alpha   90.00
_cell.angle_beta   90.00
_cell.angle_gamma   90.00
#
_symmetry.space_group_name_H-M   'P 1'
#
loop_
_entity.id
_entity.type
_entity.pdbx_description
1 polymer ?
#
loop_
_entity_poly.entity_id
_entity_poly.type
_entity_poly.pdbx_seq_one_letter_code
_entity_poly.pdbx_strand_id
1 'polypeptide(L)'
;MVAVLTVGVAAGCGGRPTTHHKPGTGHQEASGSAGRLLDRADESGHRYRQVDADGAPSVDLEVRPDSADGWNVRLDVSDFRFTPDSVGGGALPGRGHAHLYLDDHKIARVYGEWYHLPESAVPKGTHRLTARLYADDHTVWAVDGEPIESTADVTSSGREDGHAGGHGHDGKGASGKASADRTVTISVDGKNVQPPPGRLEFKKGQRVRLTVTSDRADTLHVHGYDKEVTLPAGRAATLTLTLDRTGLFEVETHESGLLLTQLVVR
;
A
#
# COMPACT_ATOMS: atom_id res chain seq x y z
N MET A 1 53.34 -29.78 -47.42
CA MET A 1 52.40 -30.91 -47.25
C MET A 1 51.00 -30.30 -47.26
N VAL A 2 50.13 -30.74 -48.17
CA VAL A 2 48.74 -30.28 -48.33
C VAL A 2 47.80 -31.27 -47.65
N ALA A 3 46.82 -30.80 -46.85
CA ALA A 3 45.55 -31.47 -46.50
C ALA A 3 44.71 -30.45 -45.68
N VAL A 4 43.72 -29.74 -46.24
CA VAL A 4 42.31 -30.10 -46.51
C VAL A 4 41.48 -30.46 -45.26
N LEU A 5 40.80 -29.44 -44.75
CA LEU A 5 39.37 -29.31 -44.42
C LEU A 5 38.59 -30.50 -43.78
N THR A 6 38.03 -30.26 -42.59
CA THR A 6 36.59 -30.47 -42.33
C THR A 6 36.06 -29.45 -41.31
N VAL A 7 34.98 -28.79 -41.70
CA VAL A 7 34.22 -27.78 -40.97
C VAL A 7 33.07 -28.47 -40.24
N GLY A 8 32.92 -28.22 -38.93
CA GLY A 8 31.73 -28.56 -38.16
C GLY A 8 31.05 -27.29 -37.67
N VAL A 9 30.04 -26.80 -38.39
CA VAL A 9 29.15 -25.73 -37.90
C VAL A 9 27.95 -26.40 -37.26
N ALA A 10 27.90 -26.42 -35.92
CA ALA A 10 26.66 -26.66 -35.19
C ALA A 10 25.93 -25.31 -35.07
N ALA A 11 24.90 -25.12 -35.90
CA ALA A 11 23.96 -24.02 -35.78
C ALA A 11 23.07 -24.23 -34.54
N GLY A 12 23.48 -23.70 -33.39
CA GLY A 12 22.61 -23.50 -32.25
C GLY A 12 21.81 -22.23 -32.44
N CYS A 13 20.52 -22.35 -32.78
CA CYS A 13 19.58 -21.23 -32.81
C CYS A 13 19.32 -20.71 -31.39
N GLY A 14 20.21 -19.84 -30.88
CA GLY A 14 19.95 -18.99 -29.73
C GLY A 14 19.15 -17.77 -30.19
N GLY A 15 17.83 -17.79 -29.99
CA GLY A 15 16.99 -16.62 -30.23
C GLY A 15 17.49 -15.42 -29.44
N ARG A 16 17.47 -14.23 -30.06
CA ARG A 16 17.81 -12.97 -29.40
C ARG A 16 16.94 -12.78 -28.16
N PRO A 17 17.50 -12.55 -26.96
CA PRO A 17 16.71 -12.03 -25.85
C PRO A 17 16.23 -10.65 -26.27
N THR A 18 14.94 -10.52 -26.57
CA THR A 18 14.32 -9.21 -26.73
C THR A 18 14.08 -8.69 -25.31
N THR A 19 14.98 -7.85 -24.83
CA THR A 19 14.77 -7.04 -23.63
C THR A 19 13.74 -5.95 -23.97
N HIS A 20 12.48 -6.34 -24.13
CA HIS A 20 11.37 -5.39 -24.19
C HIS A 20 11.15 -4.83 -22.79
N HIS A 21 11.99 -3.87 -22.40
CA HIS A 21 11.79 -3.06 -21.22
C HIS A 21 10.61 -2.11 -21.47
N LYS A 22 9.56 -2.25 -20.65
CA LYS A 22 8.50 -1.24 -20.53
C LYS A 22 9.14 0.10 -20.10
N PRO A 23 8.56 1.26 -20.46
CA PRO A 23 8.98 2.53 -19.87
C PRO A 23 8.90 2.44 -18.35
N GLY A 24 10.04 2.63 -17.65
CA GLY A 24 10.13 2.59 -16.19
C GLY A 24 11.11 1.57 -15.58
N THR A 25 11.63 0.60 -16.34
CA THR A 25 12.62 -0.38 -15.79
C THR A 25 14.07 0.08 -15.95
N GLY A 26 14.34 1.37 -15.74
CA GLY A 26 15.71 1.85 -15.66
C GLY A 26 16.33 1.34 -14.36
N HIS A 27 17.29 0.42 -14.45
CA HIS A 27 18.20 0.11 -13.36
C HIS A 27 19.12 1.31 -13.14
N GLN A 28 18.61 2.41 -12.56
CA GLN A 28 19.51 3.32 -11.88
C GLN A 28 20.00 2.55 -10.65
N GLU A 29 21.22 2.03 -10.73
CA GLU A 29 21.91 1.50 -9.57
C GLU A 29 22.09 2.64 -8.57
N ALA A 30 21.55 2.46 -7.37
CA ALA A 30 21.73 3.40 -6.29
C ALA A 30 23.18 3.29 -5.78
N SER A 31 23.93 4.37 -5.92
CA SER A 31 25.35 4.41 -5.51
C SER A 31 25.55 4.78 -4.02
N GLY A 32 24.48 4.85 -3.22
CA GLY A 32 24.51 5.22 -1.81
C GLY A 32 24.08 4.07 -0.90
N SER A 33 24.71 3.96 0.28
CA SER A 33 24.25 3.07 1.34
C SER A 33 22.84 3.47 1.77
N ALA A 34 21.86 2.56 1.69
CA ALA A 34 20.50 2.78 2.18
C ALA A 34 20.39 2.59 3.71
N GLY A 35 21.47 2.77 4.47
CA GLY A 35 21.48 2.57 5.91
C GLY A 35 21.60 1.09 6.35
N ARG A 36 21.65 0.89 7.67
CA ARG A 36 21.85 -0.42 8.33
C ARG A 36 20.55 -0.94 8.93
N LEU A 37 20.21 -2.21 8.70
CA LEU A 37 19.09 -2.84 9.39
C LEU A 37 19.42 -3.08 10.87
N LEU A 38 18.49 -2.77 11.76
CA LEU A 38 18.56 -3.05 13.18
C LEU A 38 17.85 -4.37 13.51
N ASP A 39 18.25 -5.02 14.61
CA ASP A 39 17.59 -6.22 15.15
C ASP A 39 16.36 -5.86 16.01
N ARG A 40 15.64 -4.80 15.61
CA ARG A 40 14.38 -4.34 16.18
C ARG A 40 13.39 -4.13 15.04
N ALA A 41 12.12 -4.31 15.34
CA ALA A 41 11.01 -4.08 14.43
C ALA A 41 9.90 -3.28 15.12
N ASP A 42 9.01 -2.70 14.32
CA ASP A 42 7.76 -2.11 14.81
C ASP A 42 6.77 -3.20 15.25
N GLU A 43 5.60 -2.77 15.72
CA GLU A 43 4.49 -3.61 16.18
C GLU A 43 3.98 -4.57 15.09
N SER A 44 4.21 -4.25 13.81
CA SER A 44 3.83 -5.03 12.64
C SER A 44 4.97 -5.90 12.08
N GLY A 45 6.13 -5.95 12.76
CA GLY A 45 7.26 -6.78 12.36
C GLY A 45 8.19 -6.16 11.30
N HIS A 46 8.00 -4.89 10.93
CA HIS A 46 8.89 -4.19 10.00
C HIS A 46 10.19 -3.78 10.68
N ARG A 47 11.32 -4.28 10.18
CA ARG A 47 12.65 -3.95 10.72
C ARG A 47 12.98 -2.47 10.54
N TYR A 48 13.72 -1.93 11.51
CA TYR A 48 14.19 -0.54 11.44
C TYR A 48 15.45 -0.44 10.58
N ARG A 49 15.56 0.64 9.82
CA ARG A 49 16.65 1.00 8.93
C ARG A 49 17.29 2.29 9.43
N GLN A 50 18.41 2.13 10.11
CA GLN A 50 19.22 3.20 10.68
C GLN A 50 19.93 3.98 9.57
N VAL A 51 19.75 5.30 9.57
CA VAL A 51 20.52 6.26 8.77
C VAL A 51 21.27 7.23 9.69
N ASP A 52 22.23 7.96 9.13
CA ASP A 52 22.88 9.08 9.83
C ASP A 52 21.88 10.23 9.98
N ALA A 53 21.94 10.96 11.09
CA ALA A 53 21.05 12.11 11.34
C ALA A 53 21.23 13.22 10.29
N ASP A 54 22.46 13.41 9.81
CA ASP A 54 22.78 14.36 8.75
C ASP A 54 22.17 13.90 7.41
N GLY A 55 21.13 14.60 6.95
CA GLY A 55 20.40 14.25 5.73
C GLY A 55 19.41 13.09 5.89
N ALA A 56 19.05 12.74 7.13
CA ALA A 56 17.95 11.85 7.40
C ALA A 56 16.62 12.44 6.89
N PRO A 57 15.70 11.60 6.35
CA PRO A 57 14.37 12.08 6.04
C PRO A 57 13.65 12.55 7.31
N SER A 58 12.75 13.50 7.16
CA SER A 58 11.86 13.96 8.24
C SER A 58 10.41 14.07 7.75
N VAL A 59 9.49 14.07 8.71
CA VAL A 59 8.07 14.33 8.48
C VAL A 59 7.53 15.16 9.63
N ASP A 60 6.76 16.19 9.30
CA ASP A 60 5.87 16.92 10.21
C ASP A 60 4.42 16.64 9.82
N LEU A 61 3.53 16.60 10.80
CA LEU A 61 2.12 16.24 10.61
C LEU A 61 1.21 17.42 10.97
N GLU A 62 0.45 17.92 9.99
CA GLU A 62 -0.58 18.93 10.20
C GLU A 62 -1.97 18.33 9.99
N VAL A 63 -2.87 18.51 10.95
CA VAL A 63 -4.25 18.01 10.89
C VAL A 63 -5.21 19.20 10.93
N ARG A 64 -6.07 19.33 9.92
CA ARG A 64 -7.04 20.42 9.83
C ARG A 64 -8.44 19.87 9.56
N PRO A 65 -9.48 20.30 10.29
CA PRO A 65 -10.85 19.91 9.97
C PRO A 65 -11.20 20.24 8.52
N ASP A 66 -11.84 19.31 7.83
CA ASP A 66 -12.41 19.53 6.52
C ASP A 66 -13.87 19.99 6.66
N SER A 67 -14.32 20.86 5.76
CA SER A 67 -15.66 21.46 5.85
C SER A 67 -16.80 20.48 5.53
N ALA A 68 -16.53 19.40 4.81
CA ALA A 68 -17.52 18.41 4.43
C ALA A 68 -17.54 17.22 5.40
N ASP A 69 -16.39 16.58 5.63
CA ASP A 69 -16.25 15.39 6.48
C ASP A 69 -14.83 15.27 7.04
N GLY A 70 -14.67 14.91 8.31
CA GLY A 70 -13.36 14.56 8.87
C GLY A 70 -12.28 15.65 8.82
N TRP A 71 -11.05 15.26 8.46
CA TRP A 71 -9.85 16.11 8.48
C TRP A 71 -8.99 15.93 7.23
N ASN A 72 -8.40 17.03 6.78
CA ASN A 72 -7.28 17.01 5.85
C ASN A 72 -5.98 16.91 6.65
N VAL A 73 -5.24 15.84 6.40
CA VAL A 73 -3.95 15.52 7.00
C VAL A 73 -2.87 15.84 5.97
N ARG A 74 -1.93 16.70 6.33
CA ARG A 74 -0.77 17.05 5.51
C ARG A 74 0.50 16.51 6.16
N LEU A 75 1.31 15.82 5.37
CA LEU A 75 2.66 15.39 5.72
C LEU A 75 3.63 16.36 5.04
N ASP A 76 4.28 17.22 5.81
CA ASP A 76 5.37 18.05 5.33
C ASP A 76 6.67 17.28 5.50
N VAL A 77 7.37 16.97 4.40
CA VAL A 77 8.52 16.06 4.41
C VAL A 77 9.76 16.75 3.88
N SER A 78 10.91 16.48 4.51
CA SER A 78 12.23 16.92 4.04
C SER A 78 13.14 15.71 3.84
N ASP A 79 14.06 15.81 2.88
CA ASP A 79 14.98 14.73 2.48
C ASP A 79 14.28 13.37 2.21
N PHE A 80 12.99 13.44 1.87
CA PHE A 80 12.14 12.31 1.59
C PHE A 80 11.33 12.53 0.31
N ARG A 81 11.17 11.47 -0.47
CA ARG A 81 10.35 11.47 -1.68
C ARG A 81 9.42 10.27 -1.68
N PHE A 82 8.12 10.54 -1.80
CA PHE A 82 7.14 9.51 -2.03
C PHE A 82 7.39 8.77 -3.37
N THR A 83 7.37 7.45 -3.31
CA THR A 83 7.62 6.55 -4.46
C THR A 83 6.51 5.51 -4.58
N PRO A 84 5.23 5.92 -4.80
CA PRO A 84 4.12 4.98 -4.97
C PRO A 84 4.38 3.91 -6.03
N ASP A 85 5.16 4.26 -7.06
CA ASP A 85 5.46 3.34 -8.15
C ASP A 85 6.49 2.26 -7.81
N SER A 86 7.22 2.39 -6.69
CA SER A 86 8.37 1.54 -6.32
C SER A 86 8.18 0.73 -5.03
N VAL A 87 7.03 0.89 -4.36
CA VAL A 87 6.69 0.13 -3.15
C VAL A 87 6.75 -1.38 -3.40
N GLY A 88 7.36 -2.12 -2.47
CA GLY A 88 7.74 -3.52 -2.58
C GLY A 88 9.11 -3.75 -3.23
N GLY A 89 9.77 -2.69 -3.72
CA GLY A 89 11.13 -2.70 -4.24
C GLY A 89 12.20 -2.62 -3.15
N GLY A 90 13.48 -2.49 -3.54
CA GLY A 90 14.57 -2.30 -2.58
C GLY A 90 14.60 -0.88 -1.99
N ALA A 91 15.10 -0.74 -0.75
CA ALA A 91 15.27 0.57 -0.13
C ALA A 91 16.25 1.47 -0.90
N LEU A 92 15.83 2.71 -1.13
CA LEU A 92 16.63 3.80 -1.65
C LEU A 92 16.66 4.92 -0.61
N PRO A 93 17.81 5.59 -0.37
CA PRO A 93 17.89 6.68 0.61
C PRO A 93 16.80 7.74 0.39
N GLY A 94 16.11 8.12 1.47
CA GLY A 94 15.10 9.19 1.44
C GLY A 94 13.90 8.90 0.53
N ARG A 95 13.50 7.64 0.35
CA ARG A 95 12.36 7.27 -0.51
C ARG A 95 11.45 6.27 0.17
N GLY A 96 10.19 6.29 -0.24
CA GLY A 96 9.22 5.27 0.13
C GLY A 96 7.80 5.80 0.28
N HIS A 97 7.17 5.44 1.39
CA HIS A 97 5.79 5.82 1.72
C HIS A 97 5.65 6.09 3.23
N ALA A 98 4.51 6.60 3.65
CA ALA A 98 4.19 6.79 5.05
C ALA A 98 3.07 5.84 5.49
N HIS A 99 3.05 5.48 6.77
CA HIS A 99 1.89 4.89 7.42
C HIS A 99 1.27 5.90 8.39
N LEU A 100 -0.05 5.92 8.46
CA LEU A 100 -0.79 6.65 9.49
C LEU A 100 -1.31 5.66 10.54
N TYR A 101 -1.17 6.05 11.80
CA TYR A 101 -1.65 5.31 12.96
C TYR A 101 -2.57 6.21 13.78
N LEU A 102 -3.68 5.66 14.28
CA LEU A 102 -4.54 6.30 15.26
C LEU A 102 -4.44 5.52 16.57
N ASP A 103 -3.97 6.17 17.64
CA ASP A 103 -3.65 5.51 18.93
C ASP A 103 -2.88 4.21 18.73
N ASP A 104 -1.78 4.30 17.98
CA ASP A 104 -0.86 3.20 17.67
C ASP A 104 -1.45 2.07 16.78
N HIS A 105 -2.71 2.20 16.31
CA HIS A 105 -3.32 1.28 15.36
C HIS A 105 -3.17 1.82 13.94
N LYS A 106 -2.57 1.03 13.03
CA LYS A 106 -2.41 1.43 11.63
C LYS A 106 -3.79 1.63 10.97
N ILE A 107 -4.03 2.81 10.41
CA ILE A 107 -5.27 3.16 9.72
C ILE A 107 -5.08 3.42 8.22
N ALA A 108 -3.86 3.74 7.77
CA ALA A 108 -3.63 3.98 6.36
C ALA A 108 -2.18 3.82 5.96
N ARG A 109 -2.00 3.61 4.65
CA ARG A 109 -0.75 3.87 3.96
C ARG A 109 -0.94 5.07 3.03
N VAL A 110 0.05 5.95 3.02
CA VAL A 110 0.01 7.25 2.36
C VAL A 110 1.19 7.37 1.40
N TYR A 111 0.92 7.75 0.15
CA TYR A 111 1.94 7.86 -0.92
C TYR A 111 2.10 9.27 -1.48
N GLY A 112 1.69 10.27 -0.71
CA GLY A 112 1.79 11.66 -1.08
C GLY A 112 1.61 12.54 0.14
N GLU A 113 1.73 13.84 -0.06
CA GLU A 113 1.69 14.83 1.03
C GLU A 113 0.33 14.93 1.71
N TRP A 114 -0.75 14.53 1.04
CA TRP A 114 -2.12 14.74 1.51
C TRP A 114 -2.86 13.43 1.71
N TYR A 115 -3.57 13.34 2.84
CA TYR A 115 -4.49 12.27 3.15
C TYR A 115 -5.77 12.85 3.75
N HIS A 116 -6.92 12.32 3.33
CA HIS A 116 -8.20 12.68 3.93
C HIS A 116 -8.59 11.62 4.97
N LEU A 117 -8.65 12.03 6.23
CA LEU A 117 -9.06 11.21 7.36
C LEU A 117 -10.56 11.39 7.59
N PRO A 118 -11.42 10.42 7.25
CA PRO A 118 -12.87 10.57 7.40
C PRO A 118 -13.28 10.63 8.89
N GLU A 119 -14.37 11.33 9.22
CA GLU A 119 -14.84 11.43 10.62
C GLU A 119 -15.09 10.05 11.23
N SER A 120 -15.59 9.10 10.42
CA SER A 120 -15.85 7.73 10.84
C SER A 120 -14.60 6.94 11.27
N ALA A 121 -13.40 7.37 10.89
CA ALA A 121 -12.16 6.72 11.28
C ALA A 121 -11.67 7.16 12.67
N VAL A 122 -12.22 8.24 13.23
CA VAL A 122 -11.80 8.78 14.53
C VAL A 122 -12.94 8.62 15.54
N PRO A 123 -12.79 7.75 16.56
CA PRO A 123 -13.79 7.63 17.62
C PRO A 123 -14.04 8.97 18.33
N LYS A 124 -15.17 9.08 19.03
CA LYS A 124 -15.47 10.29 19.81
C LYS A 124 -14.40 10.49 20.89
N GLY A 125 -13.83 11.69 20.95
CA GLY A 125 -12.75 12.03 21.86
C GLY A 125 -11.53 12.58 21.13
N THR A 126 -10.46 12.82 21.90
CA THR A 126 -9.14 13.19 21.36
C THR A 126 -8.31 11.93 21.20
N HIS A 127 -7.74 11.76 20.01
CA HIS A 127 -6.92 10.63 19.61
C HIS A 127 -5.58 11.14 19.07
N ARG A 128 -4.57 10.29 19.16
CA ARG A 128 -3.22 10.58 18.66
C ARG A 128 -3.07 10.05 17.24
N LEU A 129 -2.83 10.93 16.28
CA LEU A 129 -2.50 10.56 14.90
C LEU A 129 -0.99 10.61 14.72
N THR A 130 -0.39 9.49 14.31
CA THR A 130 1.05 9.37 14.05
C THR A 130 1.29 9.08 12.56
N ALA A 131 2.18 9.84 11.93
CA ALA A 131 2.70 9.57 10.60
C ALA A 131 4.14 9.06 10.71
N ARG A 132 4.42 7.86 10.20
CA ARG A 132 5.74 7.22 10.25
C ARG A 132 6.25 6.91 8.85
N LEU A 133 7.54 7.15 8.59
CA LEU A 133 8.14 6.95 7.26
C LEU A 133 8.71 5.53 7.09
N TYR A 134 8.44 4.96 5.92
CA TYR A 134 8.87 3.63 5.51
C TYR A 134 9.62 3.71 4.18
N ALA A 135 10.62 2.85 4.02
CA ALA A 135 11.30 2.62 2.75
C ALA A 135 10.42 1.78 1.79
N ASP A 136 10.79 1.74 0.51
CA ASP A 136 10.10 0.93 -0.50
C ASP A 136 10.09 -0.57 -0.16
N ASP A 137 11.10 -1.08 0.57
CA ASP A 137 11.17 -2.47 1.05
C ASP A 137 10.42 -2.72 2.36
N HIS A 138 9.61 -1.75 2.79
CA HIS A 138 8.81 -1.75 4.01
C HIS A 138 9.62 -1.69 5.32
N THR A 139 10.91 -1.37 5.28
CA THR A 139 11.67 -1.09 6.50
C THR A 139 11.37 0.32 7.04
N VAL A 140 11.34 0.47 8.36
CA VAL A 140 11.05 1.75 9.02
C VAL A 140 12.29 2.64 8.95
N TRP A 141 12.18 3.88 8.45
CA TRP A 141 13.30 4.82 8.52
C TRP A 141 13.55 5.21 9.98
N ALA A 142 14.80 5.20 10.43
CA ALA A 142 15.15 5.45 11.82
C ALA A 142 16.45 6.27 11.97
N VAL A 143 16.49 7.12 12.99
CA VAL A 143 17.68 7.84 13.48
C VAL A 143 17.84 7.52 14.95
N ASP A 144 19.09 7.27 15.39
CA ASP A 144 19.42 6.82 16.75
C ASP A 144 18.55 5.67 17.31
N GLY A 145 18.12 4.75 16.44
CA GLY A 145 17.27 3.61 16.82
C GLY A 145 15.78 3.93 17.00
N GLU A 146 15.39 5.20 16.86
CA GLU A 146 14.01 5.66 16.94
C GLU A 146 13.41 5.86 15.55
N PRO A 147 12.11 5.52 15.36
CA PRO A 147 11.46 5.69 14.06
C PRO A 147 11.36 7.18 13.70
N ILE A 148 11.51 7.49 12.42
CA ILE A 148 11.19 8.81 11.89
C ILE A 148 9.68 8.90 11.75
N GLU A 149 9.08 9.62 12.69
CA GLU A 149 7.64 9.83 12.77
C GLU A 149 7.31 11.20 13.37
N SER A 150 6.09 11.68 13.09
CA SER A 150 5.51 12.86 13.71
C SER A 150 4.09 12.57 14.17
N THR A 151 3.70 13.27 15.23
CA THR A 151 2.42 13.08 15.91
C THR A 151 1.63 14.37 15.95
N ALA A 152 0.31 14.29 15.78
CA ALA A 152 -0.64 15.37 16.03
C ALA A 152 -1.91 14.85 16.71
N ASP A 153 -2.57 15.70 17.49
CA ASP A 153 -3.88 15.37 18.06
C ASP A 153 -4.99 15.57 17.03
N VAL A 154 -5.96 14.65 17.03
CA VAL A 154 -7.21 14.77 16.28
C VAL A 154 -8.38 14.57 17.24
N THR A 155 -9.30 15.54 17.28
CA THR A 155 -10.45 15.50 18.19
C THR A 155 -11.74 15.39 17.41
N SER A 156 -12.44 14.27 17.57
CA SER A 156 -13.82 14.13 17.13
C SER A 156 -14.75 14.56 18.26
N SER A 157 -15.49 15.65 18.06
CA SER A 157 -16.55 16.06 18.99
C SER A 157 -17.78 15.15 18.90
N GLY A 158 -17.84 14.29 17.88
CA GLY A 158 -18.98 13.44 17.57
C GLY A 158 -20.27 14.26 17.45
N ARG A 159 -20.48 14.90 16.30
CA ARG A 159 -21.69 15.70 16.08
C ARG A 159 -22.94 14.86 16.39
N GLU A 160 -23.78 15.35 17.29
CA GLU A 160 -25.18 14.92 17.34
C GLU A 160 -25.84 15.43 16.05
N ASP A 161 -26.57 14.55 15.36
CA ASP A 161 -27.19 14.79 14.06
C ASP A 161 -27.92 16.14 14.01
N GLY A 162 -27.25 17.14 13.41
CA GLY A 162 -27.62 18.56 13.50
C GLY A 162 -27.76 19.23 12.13
N HIS A 163 -28.81 18.82 11.40
CA HIS A 163 -29.59 19.58 10.40
C HIS A 163 -29.14 19.72 8.91
N ALA A 164 -30.00 19.13 8.08
CA ALA A 164 -30.76 19.74 6.98
C ALA A 164 -30.01 20.42 5.82
N GLY A 165 -29.82 19.63 4.75
CA GLY A 165 -29.66 20.12 3.37
C GLY A 165 -30.18 19.05 2.42
N GLY A 166 -31.47 19.14 2.07
CA GLY A 166 -32.12 18.18 1.18
C GLY A 166 -31.64 18.33 -0.27
N HIS A 167 -31.27 17.22 -0.88
CA HIS A 167 -31.56 16.97 -2.29
C HIS A 167 -32.09 15.56 -2.42
N GLY A 168 -33.39 15.49 -2.68
CA GLY A 168 -34.09 14.24 -2.95
C GLY A 168 -33.59 13.62 -4.25
N HIS A 169 -33.26 12.35 -4.18
CA HIS A 169 -33.52 11.44 -5.28
C HIS A 169 -34.37 10.29 -4.74
N ASP A 170 -35.65 10.37 -5.06
CA ASP A 170 -36.57 9.25 -4.99
C ASP A 170 -36.01 8.09 -5.83
N GLY A 171 -35.64 7.02 -5.13
CA GLY A 171 -35.06 5.81 -5.71
C GLY A 171 -35.43 4.61 -4.88
N LYS A 172 -36.73 4.32 -4.83
CA LYS A 172 -37.30 3.13 -4.22
C LYS A 172 -36.68 1.86 -4.83
N GLY A 173 -36.06 1.02 -4.00
CA GLY A 173 -36.10 -0.44 -4.21
C GLY A 173 -34.77 -1.18 -4.32
N ALA A 174 -34.64 -2.14 -3.40
CA ALA A 174 -34.11 -3.50 -3.58
C ALA A 174 -32.72 -3.78 -2.99
N SER A 175 -32.77 -4.40 -1.81
CA SER A 175 -31.84 -5.44 -1.35
C SER A 175 -31.73 -6.56 -2.41
N GLY A 176 -30.91 -6.34 -3.42
CA GLY A 176 -30.30 -7.39 -4.24
C GLY A 176 -28.82 -7.47 -3.88
N LYS A 177 -28.25 -8.67 -3.85
CA LYS A 177 -26.79 -8.84 -3.87
C LYS A 177 -26.26 -8.17 -5.15
N ALA A 178 -25.87 -6.90 -5.06
CA ALA A 178 -25.39 -6.16 -6.21
C ALA A 178 -24.16 -6.90 -6.77
N SER A 179 -24.22 -7.26 -8.05
CA SER A 179 -23.10 -7.84 -8.78
C SER A 179 -21.91 -6.90 -8.74
N ALA A 180 -20.70 -7.45 -8.65
CA ALA A 180 -19.50 -6.65 -8.83
C ALA A 180 -19.29 -6.37 -10.31
N ASP A 181 -18.76 -5.20 -10.64
CA ASP A 181 -18.39 -4.83 -12.01
C ASP A 181 -17.20 -5.67 -12.49
N ARG A 182 -16.34 -6.11 -11.56
CA ARG A 182 -15.21 -6.99 -11.83
C ARG A 182 -14.96 -7.95 -10.68
N THR A 183 -14.66 -9.20 -11.02
CA THR A 183 -14.18 -10.21 -10.05
C THR A 183 -12.69 -10.46 -10.30
N VAL A 184 -11.91 -10.50 -9.23
CA VAL A 184 -10.49 -10.85 -9.21
C VAL A 184 -10.34 -12.09 -8.34
N THR A 185 -9.80 -13.16 -8.92
CA THR A 185 -9.54 -14.42 -8.21
C THR A 185 -8.06 -14.54 -7.93
N ILE A 186 -7.69 -14.80 -6.67
CA ILE A 186 -6.31 -14.94 -6.21
C ILE A 186 -6.17 -16.24 -5.41
N SER A 187 -5.07 -16.95 -5.61
CA SER A 187 -4.69 -18.10 -4.79
C SER A 187 -3.31 -17.91 -4.18
N VAL A 188 -3.16 -18.27 -2.90
CA VAL A 188 -1.92 -18.23 -2.13
C VAL A 188 -1.52 -19.65 -1.75
N ASP A 189 -0.26 -20.00 -2.02
CA ASP A 189 0.40 -21.23 -1.58
C ASP A 189 1.78 -20.87 -1.00
N GLY A 190 1.87 -20.79 0.32
CA GLY A 190 3.04 -20.28 1.02
C GLY A 190 3.30 -18.82 0.68
N LYS A 191 4.42 -18.54 -0.01
CA LYS A 191 4.77 -17.18 -0.50
C LYS A 191 4.38 -16.94 -1.96
N ASN A 192 3.84 -17.96 -2.63
CA ASN A 192 3.47 -17.88 -4.03
C ASN A 192 2.04 -17.35 -4.17
N VAL A 193 1.87 -16.24 -4.89
CA VAL A 193 0.56 -15.65 -5.19
C VAL A 193 0.27 -15.83 -6.68
N GLN A 194 -0.91 -16.33 -7.02
CA GLN A 194 -1.39 -16.41 -8.40
C GLN A 194 -2.71 -15.68 -8.59
N PRO A 195 -2.84 -14.82 -9.62
CA PRO A 195 -1.74 -14.35 -10.49
C PRO A 195 -0.65 -13.62 -9.68
N PRO A 196 0.60 -13.49 -10.21
CA PRO A 196 1.63 -12.75 -9.52
C PRO A 196 1.17 -11.33 -9.16
N PRO A 197 1.59 -10.78 -8.00
CA PRO A 197 1.13 -9.48 -7.57
C PRO A 197 1.39 -8.41 -8.62
N GLY A 198 0.36 -7.65 -8.93
CA GLY A 198 0.40 -6.63 -9.97
C GLY A 198 -0.73 -5.63 -9.82
N ARG A 199 -0.70 -4.61 -10.68
CA ARG A 199 -1.67 -3.51 -10.66
C ARG A 199 -2.90 -3.82 -11.49
N LEU A 200 -4.05 -3.57 -10.89
CA LEU A 200 -5.35 -3.66 -11.51
C LEU A 200 -5.96 -2.27 -11.53
N GLU A 201 -6.22 -1.75 -12.72
CA GLU A 201 -6.81 -0.42 -12.88
C GLU A 201 -8.34 -0.47 -12.79
N PHE A 202 -8.90 0.53 -12.11
CA PHE A 202 -10.32 0.74 -11.89
C PHE A 202 -10.68 2.22 -12.04
N LYS A 203 -11.93 2.48 -12.38
CA LYS A 203 -12.54 3.80 -12.29
C LYS A 203 -13.13 4.01 -10.90
N LYS A 204 -13.07 5.24 -10.40
CA LYS A 204 -13.78 5.64 -9.17
C LYS A 204 -15.26 5.26 -9.26
N GLY A 205 -15.77 4.62 -8.21
CA GLY A 205 -17.15 4.13 -8.09
C GLY A 205 -17.37 2.70 -8.59
N GLN A 206 -16.38 2.05 -9.23
CA GLN A 206 -16.51 0.65 -9.64
C GLN A 206 -16.55 -0.29 -8.43
N ARG A 207 -17.36 -1.34 -8.50
CA ARG A 207 -17.43 -2.39 -7.49
C ARG A 207 -16.55 -3.57 -7.88
N VAL A 208 -15.57 -3.90 -7.03
CA VAL A 208 -14.71 -5.07 -7.21
C VAL A 208 -15.10 -6.17 -6.22
N ARG A 209 -15.07 -7.42 -6.68
CA ARG A 209 -15.15 -8.63 -5.86
C ARG A 209 -13.78 -9.30 -5.87
N LEU A 210 -13.15 -9.40 -4.70
CA LEU A 210 -11.94 -10.17 -4.48
C LEU A 210 -12.35 -11.56 -3.98
N THR A 211 -11.96 -12.61 -4.68
CA THR A 211 -12.14 -14.01 -4.25
C THR A 211 -10.76 -14.60 -4.01
N VAL A 212 -10.44 -14.89 -2.77
CA VAL A 212 -9.08 -15.30 -2.36
C VAL A 212 -9.13 -16.65 -1.66
N THR A 213 -8.26 -17.57 -2.08
CA THR A 213 -8.01 -18.86 -1.40
C THR A 213 -6.57 -18.88 -0.91
N SER A 214 -6.34 -19.31 0.32
CA SER A 214 -4.99 -19.44 0.90
C SER A 214 -4.76 -20.85 1.45
N ASP A 215 -3.52 -21.36 1.40
CA ASP A 215 -3.11 -22.62 2.04
C ASP A 215 -3.12 -22.54 3.57
N ARG A 216 -3.18 -21.32 4.13
CA ARG A 216 -3.18 -21.05 5.57
C ARG A 216 -4.31 -20.14 5.99
N ALA A 217 -4.67 -20.20 7.27
CA ALA A 217 -5.59 -19.25 7.86
C ALA A 217 -4.91 -17.87 8.00
N ASP A 218 -5.62 -16.80 7.67
CA ASP A 218 -5.14 -15.41 7.75
C ASP A 218 -6.36 -14.46 7.69
N THR A 219 -6.12 -13.17 7.45
CA THR A 219 -7.12 -12.14 7.18
C THR A 219 -6.79 -11.45 5.86
N LEU A 220 -7.75 -11.40 4.94
CA LEU A 220 -7.64 -10.57 3.73
C LEU A 220 -7.88 -9.13 4.12
N HIS A 221 -6.98 -8.21 3.79
CA HIS A 221 -7.11 -6.79 4.10
C HIS A 221 -6.93 -5.94 2.84
N VAL A 222 -7.78 -4.93 2.65
CA VAL A 222 -7.63 -3.91 1.59
C VAL A 222 -7.29 -2.57 2.24
N HIS A 223 -6.03 -2.18 2.14
CA HIS A 223 -5.51 -0.94 2.72
C HIS A 223 -6.23 0.28 2.14
N GLY A 224 -6.54 1.25 3.00
CA GLY A 224 -7.22 2.49 2.63
C GLY A 224 -8.72 2.35 2.39
N TYR A 225 -9.30 1.16 2.58
CA TYR A 225 -10.76 0.94 2.64
C TYR A 225 -11.22 0.35 3.99
N ASP A 226 -10.28 -0.04 4.85
CA ASP A 226 -10.54 -0.72 6.14
C ASP A 226 -11.51 -1.88 5.98
N LYS A 227 -11.32 -2.64 4.89
CA LYS A 227 -12.11 -3.82 4.57
C LYS A 227 -11.27 -5.05 4.76
N GLU A 228 -11.74 -5.87 5.69
CA GLU A 228 -11.14 -7.15 5.96
C GLU A 228 -12.17 -8.29 5.98
N VAL A 229 -11.69 -9.49 5.68
CA VAL A 229 -12.46 -10.72 5.85
C VAL A 229 -11.54 -11.85 6.25
N THR A 230 -11.99 -12.69 7.18
CA THR A 230 -11.27 -13.91 7.55
C THR A 230 -11.01 -14.78 6.32
N LEU A 231 -9.77 -15.23 6.15
CA LEU A 231 -9.35 -16.21 5.16
C LEU A 231 -9.13 -17.56 5.85
N PRO A 232 -10.06 -18.52 5.74
CA PRO A 232 -9.82 -19.84 6.28
C PRO A 232 -8.89 -20.65 5.36
N ALA A 233 -7.99 -21.45 5.94
CA ALA A 233 -7.12 -22.36 5.20
C ALA A 233 -7.92 -23.26 4.24
N GLY A 234 -7.49 -23.33 2.98
CA GLY A 234 -8.04 -24.17 1.91
C GLY A 234 -9.43 -23.76 1.42
N ARG A 235 -10.03 -22.68 1.92
CA ARG A 235 -11.37 -22.22 1.52
C ARG A 235 -11.32 -20.82 0.93
N ALA A 236 -12.09 -20.61 -0.14
CA ALA A 236 -12.23 -19.29 -0.74
C ALA A 236 -13.01 -18.36 0.20
N ALA A 237 -12.45 -17.19 0.52
CA ALA A 237 -13.17 -16.05 1.08
C ALA A 237 -13.50 -15.05 -0.03
N THR A 238 -14.50 -14.21 0.19
CA THR A 238 -14.88 -13.19 -0.78
C THR A 238 -15.16 -11.86 -0.10
N LEU A 239 -14.51 -10.80 -0.59
CA LEU A 239 -14.73 -9.43 -0.18
C LEU A 239 -15.25 -8.64 -1.38
N THR A 240 -16.31 -7.86 -1.20
CA THR A 240 -16.85 -6.98 -2.24
C THR A 240 -16.87 -5.56 -1.73
N LEU A 241 -16.28 -4.63 -2.48
CA LEU A 241 -16.21 -3.22 -2.13
C LEU A 241 -16.42 -2.31 -3.34
N THR A 242 -16.98 -1.13 -3.08
CA THR A 242 -17.04 -0.03 -4.06
C THR A 242 -15.76 0.78 -3.93
N LEU A 243 -15.09 1.05 -5.05
CA LEU A 243 -13.83 1.78 -5.13
C LEU A 243 -14.08 3.28 -5.25
N ASP A 244 -14.57 3.90 -4.18
CA ASP A 244 -14.98 5.32 -4.14
C ASP A 244 -13.85 6.30 -3.79
N ARG A 245 -12.62 5.82 -3.60
CA ARG A 245 -11.42 6.63 -3.33
C ARG A 245 -10.41 6.46 -4.48
N THR A 246 -9.88 7.57 -5.00
CA THR A 246 -8.79 7.55 -5.99
C THR A 246 -7.46 7.27 -5.30
N GLY A 247 -6.58 6.49 -5.91
CA GLY A 247 -5.28 6.14 -5.32
C GLY A 247 -4.77 4.75 -5.68
N LEU A 248 -3.71 4.32 -4.99
CA LEU A 248 -3.13 2.98 -5.07
C LEU A 248 -3.41 2.24 -3.76
N PHE A 249 -4.16 1.14 -3.80
CA PHE A 249 -4.58 0.41 -2.61
C PHE A 249 -4.02 -1.01 -2.66
N GLU A 250 -3.29 -1.42 -1.64
CA GLU A 250 -2.81 -2.80 -1.55
C GLU A 250 -3.85 -3.73 -0.96
N VAL A 251 -3.91 -4.91 -1.54
CA VAL A 251 -4.63 -6.05 -1.03
C VAL A 251 -3.60 -7.03 -0.53
N GLU A 252 -3.64 -7.36 0.76
CA GLU A 252 -2.66 -8.26 1.38
C GLU A 252 -3.32 -9.27 2.32
N THR A 253 -2.55 -10.25 2.74
CA THR A 253 -2.83 -10.98 3.98
C THR A 253 -2.31 -10.18 5.18
N HIS A 254 -3.13 -9.96 6.19
CA HIS A 254 -2.82 -9.07 7.31
C HIS A 254 -1.77 -9.68 8.25
N GLU A 255 -1.93 -10.94 8.65
CA GLU A 255 -1.02 -11.56 9.63
C GLU A 255 0.31 -11.94 9.01
N SER A 256 0.30 -12.44 7.77
CA SER A 256 1.52 -12.84 7.06
C SER A 256 2.16 -11.74 6.20
N GLY A 257 1.51 -10.60 6.03
CA GLY A 257 2.02 -9.44 5.29
C GLY A 257 2.29 -9.71 3.80
N LEU A 258 1.59 -10.66 3.18
CA LEU A 258 1.82 -11.03 1.79
C LEU A 258 1.00 -10.15 0.85
N LEU A 259 1.69 -9.36 0.04
CA LEU A 259 1.07 -8.56 -1.00
C LEU A 259 0.42 -9.45 -2.07
N LEU A 260 -0.90 -9.30 -2.25
CA LEU A 260 -1.68 -10.09 -3.21
C LEU A 260 -1.89 -9.35 -4.53
N THR A 261 -2.27 -8.08 -4.48
CA THR A 261 -2.45 -7.22 -5.67
C THR A 261 -2.51 -5.75 -5.25
N GLN A 262 -2.42 -4.85 -6.24
CA GLN A 262 -2.58 -3.41 -6.07
C GLN A 262 -3.76 -2.91 -6.91
N LEU A 263 -4.70 -2.21 -6.30
CA LEU A 263 -5.83 -1.57 -6.98
C LEU A 263 -5.47 -0.11 -7.28
N VAL A 264 -5.39 0.24 -8.55
CA VAL A 264 -5.18 1.63 -9.00
C VAL A 264 -6.53 2.21 -9.37
N VAL A 265 -7.01 3.20 -8.62
CA VAL A 265 -8.31 3.84 -8.85
C VAL A 265 -8.10 5.25 -9.38
N ARG A 266 -8.65 5.53 -10.56
CA ARG A 266 -8.59 6.83 -11.24
C ARG A 266 -9.97 7.38 -11.56
#